data_AF-A0A2P4QXN6-F1
#
_entry.id   AF-A0A2P4QXN6-F1
#
_cell.length_a   1.000
_cell.length_b   1.000
_cell.length_c   1.000
_cell.angle_alpha   90.00
_cell.angle_beta   90.00
_cell.angle_gamma   90.00
#
_symmetry.space_group_name_H-M   'P 1'
#
loop_
_entity.id
_entity.type
_entity.pdbx_description
1 polymer ?
#
loop_
_entity_poly.entity_id
_entity_poly.type
_entity_poly.pdbx_seq_one_letter_code
_entity_poly.pdbx_strand_id
1 'polypeptide(L)'
;MIQIPDKNTNMFIDIRTSLFAIYLFLIGDSSALSNWQYADNPSMAILIVLFSLLIVVYLMNLLIGLLNNAIEEDNNRVSYLLQKAEILAEIELFYLLPHQRRWNTWFPEVIHYYADADKARMEIKRLIEKNEWDTKEFTDLRKNLLKVLEIKHKHIDNEVILKKLEKLEDLEKTYDKRFEKLEKLEKLEKLEKLE
;
A
#
# COMPACT_ATOMS: atom_id res chain seq x y z
N MET A 1 -15.03 10.69 -63.18
CA MET A 1 -15.35 11.97 -62.53
C MET A 1 -14.59 11.98 -61.22
N ILE A 2 -13.59 12.86 -61.07
CA ILE A 2 -12.80 12.96 -59.84
C ILE A 2 -13.69 13.69 -58.82
N GLN A 3 -14.15 12.98 -57.79
CA GLN A 3 -14.88 13.64 -56.69
C GLN A 3 -13.91 14.54 -55.92
N ILE A 4 -14.29 15.80 -55.76
CA ILE A 4 -13.60 16.71 -54.85
C ILE A 4 -13.93 16.21 -53.44
N PRO A 5 -12.93 15.91 -52.59
CA PRO A 5 -13.18 15.33 -51.27
C PRO A 5 -14.03 16.30 -50.44
N ASP A 6 -15.26 15.89 -50.13
CA ASP A 6 -16.15 16.60 -49.21
C ASP A 6 -15.70 16.34 -47.75
N LYS A 7 -16.19 17.15 -46.81
CA LYS A 7 -15.95 17.04 -45.37
C LYS A 7 -16.30 15.64 -44.82
N ASN A 8 -17.18 14.90 -45.50
CA ASN A 8 -17.57 13.53 -45.15
C ASN A 8 -16.71 12.44 -45.82
N THR A 9 -15.88 12.80 -46.82
CA THR A 9 -15.03 11.84 -47.57
C THR A 9 -13.59 11.83 -47.04
N ASN A 10 -13.06 12.96 -46.56
CA ASN A 10 -11.69 13.00 -46.02
C ASN A 10 -11.67 13.52 -44.58
N MET A 11 -11.40 12.62 -43.64
CA MET A 11 -11.33 12.95 -42.21
C MET A 11 -10.08 13.78 -41.82
N PHE A 12 -9.11 13.96 -42.72
CA PHE A 12 -7.87 14.71 -42.46
C PHE A 12 -7.94 16.19 -42.86
N ILE A 13 -9.11 16.71 -43.24
CA ILE A 13 -9.29 18.13 -43.62
C ILE A 13 -9.25 19.07 -42.41
N ASP A 14 -9.80 18.64 -41.26
CA ASP A 14 -9.84 19.42 -40.01
C ASP A 14 -9.05 18.69 -38.91
N ILE A 15 -8.42 19.44 -38.01
CA ILE A 15 -7.65 18.91 -36.89
C ILE A 15 -8.54 18.05 -35.98
N ARG A 16 -9.80 18.44 -35.78
CA ARG A 16 -10.72 17.67 -34.93
C ARG A 16 -11.02 16.31 -35.52
N THR A 17 -11.32 16.25 -36.81
CA THR A 17 -11.66 15.02 -37.51
C THR A 17 -10.41 14.16 -37.73
N SER A 18 -9.23 14.77 -37.88
CA SER A 18 -7.98 14.04 -38.05
C SER A 18 -7.54 13.36 -36.75
N LEU A 19 -7.72 14.01 -35.60
CA LEU A 19 -7.51 13.38 -34.28
C LEU A 19 -8.46 12.19 -34.09
N PHE A 20 -9.72 12.33 -34.49
CA PHE A 20 -10.68 11.23 -34.42
C PHE A 20 -10.30 10.08 -35.37
N ALA A 21 -9.83 10.38 -36.57
CA ALA A 21 -9.32 9.39 -37.51
C ALA A 21 -8.11 8.62 -36.95
N ILE A 22 -7.18 9.30 -36.27
CA ILE A 22 -6.03 8.66 -35.61
C ILE A 22 -6.51 7.75 -34.46
N TYR A 23 -7.51 8.17 -33.69
CA TYR A 23 -8.10 7.35 -32.64
C TYR A 23 -8.77 6.09 -33.20
N LEU A 24 -9.56 6.21 -34.28
CA LEU A 24 -10.13 5.07 -34.99
C LEU A 24 -9.03 4.11 -35.47
N PHE A 25 -7.96 4.65 -36.03
CA PHE A 25 -6.84 3.84 -36.48
C PHE A 25 -6.11 3.13 -35.32
N LEU A 26 -6.00 3.78 -34.16
CA LEU A 26 -5.43 3.21 -32.93
C LEU A 26 -6.20 1.97 -32.45
N ILE A 27 -7.53 1.99 -32.56
CA ILE A 27 -8.40 0.86 -32.19
C ILE A 27 -8.55 -0.18 -33.32
N GLY A 28 -7.84 0.00 -34.44
CA GLY A 28 -7.80 -0.92 -35.57
C GLY A 28 -8.81 -0.64 -36.69
N ASP A 29 -9.56 0.46 -36.63
CA ASP A 29 -10.48 0.87 -37.70
C ASP A 29 -9.74 1.68 -38.77
N SER A 30 -9.56 1.09 -39.96
CA SER A 30 -8.93 1.72 -41.10
C SER A 30 -9.90 2.47 -42.03
N SER A 31 -11.19 2.60 -41.66
CA SER A 31 -12.21 3.29 -42.46
C SER A 31 -11.82 4.72 -42.83
N ALA A 32 -11.16 5.44 -41.91
CA ALA A 32 -10.67 6.80 -42.13
C ALA A 32 -9.58 6.90 -43.23
N LEU A 33 -8.88 5.78 -43.52
CA LEU A 33 -7.82 5.69 -44.50
C LEU A 33 -8.30 5.10 -45.84
N SER A 34 -9.52 4.56 -45.90
CA SER A 34 -10.05 3.84 -47.07
C SER A 34 -10.14 4.70 -48.35
N ASN A 35 -10.28 6.01 -48.21
CA ASN A 35 -10.42 6.93 -49.33
C ASN A 35 -9.07 7.33 -49.97
N TRP A 36 -7.94 6.80 -49.47
CA TRP A 36 -6.61 7.12 -49.98
C TRP A 36 -6.04 5.97 -50.81
N GLN A 37 -5.74 6.23 -52.08
CA GLN A 37 -5.01 5.28 -52.92
C GLN A 37 -3.52 5.28 -52.54
N TYR A 38 -3.04 4.16 -51.99
CA TYR A 38 -1.66 4.02 -51.51
C TYR A 38 -0.60 4.11 -52.61
N ALA A 39 -0.96 3.78 -53.86
CA ALA A 39 -0.06 3.83 -55.00
C ALA A 39 0.31 5.25 -55.43
N ASP A 40 -0.61 6.21 -55.24
CA ASP A 40 -0.43 7.58 -55.70
C ASP A 40 0.27 8.48 -54.67
N ASN A 41 0.39 8.02 -53.42
CA ASN A 41 0.92 8.81 -52.30
C ASN A 41 1.88 7.98 -51.43
N PRO A 42 3.14 7.78 -51.86
CA PRO A 42 4.10 6.93 -51.14
C PRO A 42 4.38 7.39 -49.70
N SER A 43 4.36 8.71 -49.46
CA SER A 43 4.58 9.29 -48.12
C SER A 43 3.50 8.87 -47.11
N MET A 44 2.23 8.78 -47.54
CA MET A 44 1.13 8.34 -46.68
C MET A 44 1.27 6.86 -46.34
N ALA A 45 1.65 6.03 -47.32
CA ALA A 45 1.90 4.61 -47.09
C ALA A 45 3.02 4.40 -46.06
N ILE A 46 4.13 5.14 -46.17
CA ILE A 46 5.23 5.09 -45.19
C ILE A 46 4.75 5.50 -43.79
N LEU A 47 3.98 6.58 -43.66
CA LEU A 47 3.47 7.05 -42.38
C LEU A 47 2.54 6.03 -41.72
N ILE A 48 1.65 5.40 -42.48
CA ILE A 48 0.74 4.35 -42.00
C ILE A 48 1.52 3.14 -41.49
N VAL A 49 2.53 2.69 -42.24
CA VAL A 49 3.37 1.55 -41.83
C VAL A 49 4.14 1.88 -40.55
N LEU A 50 4.78 3.06 -40.48
CA LEU A 50 5.51 3.50 -39.28
C LEU A 50 4.60 3.63 -38.07
N PHE A 51 3.42 4.25 -38.24
CA PHE A 51 2.46 4.40 -37.15
C PHE A 51 1.95 3.04 -36.68
N SER A 52 1.61 2.12 -37.60
CA SER A 52 1.16 0.77 -37.25
C SER A 52 2.23 0.01 -36.46
N LEU A 53 3.49 0.11 -36.88
CA LEU A 53 4.62 -0.50 -36.16
C LEU A 53 4.77 0.10 -34.76
N LEU A 54 4.64 1.41 -34.60
CA LEU A 54 4.68 2.06 -33.29
C LEU A 54 3.55 1.58 -32.38
N ILE A 55 2.32 1.50 -32.86
CA ILE A 55 1.19 1.04 -32.03
C ILE A 55 1.38 -0.42 -31.61
N VAL A 56 1.64 -1.31 -32.57
CA VAL A 56 1.74 -2.75 -32.30
C VAL A 56 2.97 -3.09 -31.48
N VAL A 57 4.14 -2.55 -31.82
CA VAL A 57 5.41 -2.94 -31.19
C VAL A 57 5.64 -2.17 -29.89
N TYR A 58 5.31 -0.88 -29.84
CA TYR A 58 5.64 -0.05 -28.68
C TYR A 58 4.44 0.12 -27.75
N LEU A 59 3.33 0.70 -28.24
CA LEU A 59 2.24 1.12 -27.35
C LEU A 59 1.52 -0.08 -26.72
N MET A 60 1.13 -1.08 -27.51
CA MET A 60 0.38 -2.24 -26.99
C MET A 60 1.24 -3.07 -26.03
N ASN A 61 2.50 -3.31 -26.36
CA ASN A 61 3.42 -4.05 -25.49
C ASN A 61 3.72 -3.28 -24.19
N LEU A 62 3.90 -1.97 -24.27
CA LEU A 62 4.08 -1.12 -23.08
C LEU A 62 2.82 -1.14 -22.20
N LEU A 63 1.63 -0.98 -22.79
CA LEU A 63 0.36 -0.98 -22.07
C LEU A 63 0.12 -2.33 -21.37
N ILE A 64 0.35 -3.45 -22.07
CA ILE A 64 0.25 -4.79 -21.50
C ILE A 64 1.24 -4.98 -20.36
N GLY A 65 2.49 -4.52 -20.52
CA GLY A 65 3.52 -4.61 -19.47
C GLY A 65 3.17 -3.81 -18.22
N LEU A 66 2.71 -2.56 -18.40
CA LEU A 66 2.26 -1.71 -17.29
C LEU A 66 1.03 -2.28 -16.60
N LEU A 67 0.06 -2.76 -17.39
CA LEU A 67 -1.16 -3.37 -16.86
C LEU A 67 -0.86 -4.64 -16.07
N ASN A 68 0.04 -5.49 -16.57
CA ASN A 68 0.45 -6.69 -15.87
C ASN A 68 1.11 -6.36 -14.52
N ASN A 69 1.98 -5.35 -14.49
CA ASN A 69 2.63 -4.92 -13.25
C ASN A 69 1.61 -4.40 -12.23
N ALA A 70 0.64 -3.59 -12.65
CA ALA A 70 -0.43 -3.10 -11.78
C ALA A 70 -1.33 -4.24 -11.26
N ILE A 71 -1.68 -5.20 -12.12
CA ILE A 71 -2.45 -6.39 -11.71
C ILE A 71 -1.68 -7.23 -10.69
N GLU A 72 -0.37 -7.40 -10.87
CA GLU A 72 0.45 -8.18 -9.94
C GLU A 72 0.51 -7.55 -8.55
N GLU A 73 0.59 -6.22 -8.47
CA GLU A 73 0.55 -5.47 -7.20
C GLU A 73 -0.81 -5.60 -6.50
N ASP A 74 -1.92 -5.53 -7.25
CA ASP A 74 -3.29 -5.55 -6.71
C ASP A 74 -3.91 -6.94 -6.56
N ASN A 75 -3.28 -8.01 -7.09
CA ASN A 75 -3.75 -9.40 -6.94
C ASN A 75 -3.44 -9.96 -5.54
N ASN A 76 -3.88 -9.24 -4.50
CA ASN A 76 -3.71 -9.62 -3.12
C ASN A 76 -5.02 -10.17 -2.56
N ARG A 77 -5.01 -11.46 -2.20
CA ARG A 77 -6.12 -12.14 -1.53
C ARG A 77 -6.56 -11.42 -0.25
N VAL A 78 -5.63 -10.79 0.46
CA VAL A 78 -5.92 -10.02 1.68
C VAL A 78 -6.74 -8.78 1.35
N SER A 79 -6.37 -8.01 0.32
CA SER A 79 -7.12 -6.83 -0.13
C SER A 79 -8.54 -7.21 -0.58
N TYR A 80 -8.69 -8.33 -1.29
CA TYR A 80 -10.00 -8.87 -1.68
C TYR A 80 -10.87 -9.20 -0.46
N LEU A 81 -10.31 -9.88 0.54
CA LEU A 81 -11.04 -10.23 1.77
C LEU A 81 -11.41 -8.98 2.58
N LEU A 82 -10.53 -7.97 2.62
CA LEU A 82 -10.78 -6.71 3.29
C LEU A 82 -11.94 -5.95 2.63
N GLN A 83 -11.92 -5.77 1.31
CA GLN A 83 -13.01 -5.14 0.57
C GLN A 83 -14.32 -5.89 0.75
N LYS A 84 -14.27 -7.24 0.73
CA LYS A 84 -15.46 -8.06 0.98
C LYS A 84 -16.01 -7.84 2.38
N ALA A 85 -15.15 -7.73 3.40
CA ALA A 85 -15.58 -7.47 4.78
C ALA A 85 -16.16 -6.06 4.92
N GLU A 86 -15.58 -5.06 4.25
CA GLU A 86 -16.08 -3.69 4.23
C GLU A 86 -17.49 -3.60 3.61
N ILE A 87 -17.68 -4.23 2.44
CA ILE A 87 -19.00 -4.32 1.79
C ILE A 87 -20.02 -5.05 2.69
N LEU A 88 -19.61 -6.13 3.35
CA LEU A 88 -20.49 -6.84 4.29
C LEU A 88 -20.89 -5.95 5.47
N ALA A 89 -19.95 -5.21 6.07
CA ALA A 89 -20.23 -4.28 7.15
C ALA A 89 -21.18 -3.16 6.71
N GLU A 90 -21.05 -2.66 5.47
CA GLU A 90 -21.95 -1.67 4.90
C GLU A 90 -23.37 -2.23 4.72
N ILE A 91 -23.48 -3.45 4.18
CA ILE A 91 -24.77 -4.16 4.06
C ILE A 91 -25.41 -4.34 5.44
N GLU A 92 -24.62 -4.80 6.41
CA GLU A 92 -25.08 -5.02 7.78
C GLU A 92 -25.57 -3.73 8.45
N LEU A 93 -24.90 -2.60 8.22
CA LEU A 93 -25.23 -1.34 8.87
C LEU A 93 -26.42 -0.64 8.22
N PHE A 94 -26.48 -0.60 6.88
CA PHE A 94 -27.44 0.24 6.14
C PHE A 94 -28.63 -0.52 5.54
N TYR A 95 -28.48 -1.81 5.24
CA TYR A 95 -29.48 -2.55 4.45
C TYR A 95 -30.22 -3.62 5.26
N LEU A 96 -29.75 -4.00 6.46
CA LEU A 96 -30.42 -4.98 7.32
C LEU A 96 -31.33 -4.34 8.37
N LEU A 97 -32.54 -4.91 8.52
CA LEU A 97 -33.47 -4.52 9.57
C LEU A 97 -32.97 -4.94 10.96
N PRO A 98 -33.36 -4.25 12.04
CA PRO A 98 -32.91 -4.57 13.40
C PRO A 98 -33.16 -6.02 13.84
N HIS A 99 -34.23 -6.65 13.34
CA HIS A 99 -34.52 -8.05 13.66
C HIS A 99 -33.61 -9.04 12.91
N GLN A 100 -33.18 -8.72 11.68
CA GLN A 100 -32.30 -9.57 10.87
C GLN A 100 -30.88 -9.60 11.45
N ARG A 101 -30.42 -8.46 11.98
CA ARG A 101 -29.11 -8.36 12.67
C ARG A 101 -29.04 -9.15 13.98
N ARG A 102 -30.18 -9.54 14.55
CA ARG A 102 -30.27 -10.34 15.78
C ARG A 102 -30.52 -11.82 15.50
N TRP A 103 -30.49 -12.25 14.24
CA TRP A 103 -30.60 -13.66 13.89
C TRP A 103 -29.27 -14.37 14.14
N ASN A 104 -29.22 -15.13 15.23
CA ASN A 104 -28.04 -15.92 15.64
C ASN A 104 -27.52 -16.87 14.56
N THR A 105 -28.38 -17.32 13.63
CA THR A 105 -27.99 -18.19 12.51
C THR A 105 -27.17 -17.44 11.46
N TRP A 106 -27.38 -16.14 11.28
CA TRP A 106 -26.65 -15.29 10.33
C TRP A 106 -25.51 -14.52 11.00
N PHE A 107 -25.71 -14.10 12.26
CA PHE A 107 -24.76 -13.37 13.09
C PHE A 107 -24.52 -14.14 14.39
N PRO A 108 -23.66 -15.18 14.36
CA PRO A 108 -23.30 -15.90 15.58
C PRO A 108 -22.49 -15.00 16.50
N GLU A 109 -22.69 -15.16 17.81
CA GLU A 109 -21.93 -14.42 18.84
C GLU A 109 -20.43 -14.76 18.81
N VAL A 110 -20.09 -15.98 18.38
CA VAL A 110 -18.72 -16.48 18.30
C VAL A 110 -18.47 -17.18 16.97
N ILE A 111 -17.37 -16.84 16.30
CA ILE A 111 -16.90 -17.50 15.07
C ILE A 111 -15.70 -18.38 15.43
N HIS A 112 -15.83 -19.69 15.23
CA HIS A 112 -14.71 -20.62 15.40
C HIS A 112 -13.88 -20.66 14.12
N TYR A 113 -12.60 -20.29 14.21
CA TYR A 113 -11.64 -20.40 13.13
C TYR A 113 -10.53 -21.38 13.50
N TYR A 114 -10.17 -22.26 12.57
CA TYR A 114 -9.03 -23.15 12.73
C TYR A 114 -7.77 -22.45 12.21
N ALA A 115 -6.86 -22.14 13.11
CA ALA A 115 -5.54 -21.63 12.78
C ALA A 115 -4.48 -22.70 13.03
N ASP A 116 -3.53 -22.80 12.11
CA ASP A 116 -2.34 -23.61 12.27
C ASP A 116 -1.48 -23.02 13.42
N ALA A 117 -1.18 -23.84 14.41
CA ALA A 117 -0.48 -23.40 15.63
C ALA A 117 0.94 -22.89 15.33
N ASP A 118 1.64 -23.48 14.35
CA ASP A 118 3.01 -23.08 14.02
C ASP A 118 3.03 -21.78 13.22
N LYS A 119 2.09 -21.61 12.29
CA LYS A 119 1.90 -20.32 11.59
C LYS A 119 1.52 -19.20 12.55
N ALA A 120 0.62 -19.48 13.50
CA ALA A 120 0.24 -18.50 14.53
C ALA A 120 1.45 -18.12 15.39
N ARG A 121 2.28 -19.09 15.79
CA ARG A 121 3.51 -18.81 16.56
C ARG A 121 4.49 -17.94 15.80
N MET A 122 4.71 -18.20 14.51
CA MET A 122 5.60 -17.38 13.68
C MET A 122 5.12 -15.93 13.59
N GLU A 123 3.82 -15.74 13.32
CA GLU A 123 3.27 -14.40 13.15
C GLU A 123 3.27 -13.60 14.45
N ILE A 124 2.97 -14.23 15.59
CA ILE A 124 3.05 -13.57 16.90
C ILE A 124 4.48 -13.14 17.21
N LYS A 125 5.49 -13.96 16.91
CA LYS A 125 6.91 -13.57 17.06
C LYS A 125 7.24 -12.37 16.18
N ARG A 126 6.81 -12.37 14.92
CA ARG A 126 6.99 -11.23 13.99
C ARG A 126 6.36 -9.94 14.54
N LEU A 127 5.16 -10.02 15.12
CA LEU A 127 4.46 -8.88 15.71
C LEU A 127 5.18 -8.36 16.97
N ILE A 128 5.73 -9.25 17.79
CA ILE A 128 6.54 -8.88 18.95
C ILE A 128 7.82 -8.16 18.49
N GLU A 129 8.52 -8.69 17.49
CA GLU A 129 9.73 -8.06 16.94
C GLU A 129 9.47 -6.66 16.36
N LYS A 130 8.30 -6.45 15.74
CA LYS A 130 7.88 -5.14 15.22
C LYS A 130 7.27 -4.20 16.27
N ASN A 131 7.18 -4.61 17.54
CA ASN A 131 6.48 -3.88 18.61
C ASN A 131 4.99 -3.61 18.31
N GLU A 132 4.36 -4.41 17.45
CA GLU A 132 2.94 -4.30 17.08
C GLU A 132 2.04 -5.17 17.98
N TRP A 133 2.64 -6.08 18.75
CA TRP A 133 1.89 -7.05 19.57
C TRP A 133 1.23 -6.44 20.80
N ASP A 134 1.89 -5.50 21.50
CA ASP A 134 1.45 -4.99 22.81
C ASP A 134 0.49 -3.79 22.68
N THR A 135 -0.69 -4.02 22.09
CA THR A 135 -1.80 -3.04 22.03
C THR A 135 -2.71 -3.13 23.25
N LYS A 136 -3.43 -2.05 23.57
CA LYS A 136 -4.34 -1.95 24.73
C LYS A 136 -5.61 -2.81 24.62
N GLU A 137 -5.92 -3.32 23.44
CA GLU A 137 -7.14 -4.09 23.19
C GLU A 137 -6.92 -5.59 23.40
N PHE A 138 -7.93 -6.27 23.94
CA PHE A 138 -7.98 -7.73 24.11
C PHE A 138 -6.80 -8.33 24.92
N THR A 139 -6.28 -7.60 25.90
CA THR A 139 -5.11 -7.98 26.72
C THR A 139 -5.22 -9.37 27.32
N ASP A 140 -6.39 -9.74 27.87
CA ASP A 140 -6.59 -11.04 28.51
C ASP A 140 -6.62 -12.19 27.49
N LEU A 141 -7.26 -11.97 26.34
CA LEU A 141 -7.30 -12.96 25.26
C LEU A 141 -5.90 -13.23 24.71
N ARG A 142 -5.07 -12.19 24.57
CA ARG A 142 -3.68 -12.30 24.11
C ARG A 142 -2.80 -13.06 25.10
N LYS A 143 -2.94 -12.79 26.40
CA LYS A 143 -2.25 -13.57 27.45
C LYS A 143 -2.63 -15.05 27.40
N ASN A 144 -3.92 -15.34 27.22
CA ASN A 144 -4.40 -16.71 27.05
C ASN A 144 -3.83 -17.36 25.79
N LEU A 145 -3.78 -16.64 24.68
CA LEU A 145 -3.22 -17.14 23.42
C LEU A 145 -1.72 -17.46 23.54
N LEU A 146 -0.93 -16.59 24.17
CA LEU A 146 0.50 -16.84 24.46
C LEU A 146 0.68 -18.07 25.34
N LYS A 147 -0.20 -18.27 26.32
CA LYS A 147 -0.20 -19.45 27.20
C LYS A 147 -0.51 -20.73 26.43
N VAL A 148 -1.53 -20.71 25.57
CA VAL A 148 -1.93 -21.87 24.74
C VAL A 148 -0.86 -22.23 23.72
N LEU A 149 -0.21 -21.22 23.12
CA LEU A 149 0.86 -21.43 22.12
C LEU A 149 2.24 -21.64 22.73
N GLU A 150 2.36 -21.59 24.06
CA GLU A 150 3.60 -21.74 24.84
C GLU A 150 4.69 -20.71 24.48
N ILE A 151 4.27 -19.49 24.10
CA ILE A 151 5.19 -18.40 23.75
C ILE A 151 5.55 -17.63 25.02
N LYS A 152 6.84 -17.62 25.36
CA LYS A 152 7.38 -16.77 26.42
C LYS A 152 7.56 -15.35 25.90
N HIS A 153 6.54 -14.51 26.10
CA HIS A 153 6.63 -13.06 25.89
C HIS A 153 6.47 -12.35 27.24
N LYS A 154 7.44 -11.52 27.60
CA LYS A 154 7.35 -10.67 28.79
C LYS A 154 6.96 -9.29 28.28
N HIS A 155 5.68 -8.93 28.43
CA HIS A 155 5.18 -7.60 28.09
C HIS A 155 6.12 -6.57 28.70
N ILE A 156 6.81 -5.82 27.85
CA ILE A 156 7.65 -4.73 28.31
C ILE A 156 6.71 -3.56 28.50
N ASP A 157 6.24 -3.40 29.74
CA ASP A 157 5.39 -2.28 30.07
C ASP A 157 6.19 -0.99 29.91
N ASN A 158 5.78 -0.14 28.96
CA ASN A 158 6.42 1.15 28.71
C ASN A 158 6.47 1.99 30.00
N GLU A 159 5.53 1.79 30.93
CA GLU A 159 5.54 2.42 32.25
C GLU A 159 6.75 1.98 33.10
N VAL A 160 7.18 0.72 32.98
CA VAL A 160 8.35 0.19 33.67
C VAL A 160 9.65 0.71 33.04
N ILE A 161 9.67 0.91 31.71
CA ILE A 161 10.81 1.55 31.03
C ILE A 161 10.91 3.02 31.46
N LEU A 162 9.80 3.77 31.44
CA LEU A 162 9.74 5.17 31.88
C LEU A 162 10.24 5.33 33.31
N LYS A 163 9.76 4.51 34.24
CA LYS A 163 10.23 4.50 35.63
C LYS A 163 11.73 4.17 35.77
N LYS A 164 12.30 3.38 34.86
CA LYS A 164 13.75 3.12 34.84
C LYS A 164 14.53 4.28 34.25
N LEU A 165 14.00 4.95 33.23
CA LEU A 165 14.59 6.14 32.62
C LEU A 165 14.64 7.32 33.61
N GLU A 166 13.54 7.60 34.31
CA GLU A 166 13.50 8.63 35.36
C GLU A 166 14.56 8.38 36.43
N LYS A 167 14.69 7.13 36.89
CA LYS A 167 15.74 6.74 37.86
C LYS A 167 17.16 6.93 37.33
N LEU A 168 17.39 6.71 36.04
CA LEU A 168 18.70 6.93 35.42
C LEU A 168 19.02 8.43 35.32
N GLU A 169 18.02 9.25 34.99
CA GLU A 169 18.17 10.71 34.92
C GLU A 169 18.47 11.33 36.30
N ASP A 170 17.81 10.86 37.35
CA ASP A 170 18.10 11.26 38.73
C ASP A 170 19.51 10.84 39.18
N LEU A 171 19.95 9.66 38.73
CA LEU A 171 21.28 9.15 39.02
C LEU A 171 22.36 9.98 38.33
N GLU A 172 22.17 10.33 37.05
CA GLU A 172 23.04 11.21 36.28
C GLU A 172 23.19 12.58 36.96
N LYS A 173 22.08 13.23 37.32
CA LYS A 173 22.08 14.49 38.10
C LYS A 173 22.84 14.38 39.42
N THR A 174 22.80 13.20 40.06
CA THR A 174 23.51 12.94 41.31
C THR A 174 25.01 12.80 41.07
N TYR A 175 25.43 12.15 39.98
CA TYR A 175 26.84 12.03 39.61
C TYR A 175 27.44 13.37 39.22
N ASP A 176 26.74 14.19 38.44
CA ASP A 176 27.20 15.54 38.05
C ASP A 176 27.46 16.42 39.28
N LYS A 177 26.52 16.43 40.24
CA LYS A 177 26.69 17.16 41.51
C LYS A 177 27.88 16.67 42.32
N ARG A 178 28.17 15.37 42.30
CA ARG A 178 29.35 14.79 42.98
C ARG A 178 30.63 15.20 42.25
N PHE A 179 30.63 15.20 40.92
CA PHE A 179 31.76 15.60 40.11
C PHE A 179 32.14 17.07 40.34
N GLU A 180 31.17 17.99 40.33
CA GLU A 180 31.41 19.40 40.65
C GLU A 180 32.01 19.62 42.05
N LYS A 181 31.56 18.84 43.04
CA LYS A 181 32.11 18.90 44.40
C LYS A 181 33.55 18.41 44.44
N LEU A 182 33.88 17.34 43.71
CA LEU A 182 35.24 16.82 43.62
C LEU A 182 36.18 17.82 42.93
N GLU A 183 35.73 18.48 41.85
CA GLU A 183 36.53 19.49 41.15
C GLU A 183 36.83 20.71 42.05
N LYS A 184 35.87 21.11 42.89
CA LYS A 184 36.08 22.17 43.90
C LYS A 184 37.08 21.76 44.99
N LEU A 185 37.03 20.51 45.45
CA LEU A 185 37.97 19.98 46.43
C LEU A 185 39.40 19.88 45.87
N GLU A 186 39.55 19.44 44.62
CA GLU A 186 40.87 19.36 43.96
C GLU A 186 41.51 20.75 43.77
N LYS A 187 40.69 21.78 43.48
CA LYS A 187 41.16 23.17 43.41
C LYS A 187 41.63 23.69 44.77
N LEU A 188 40.95 23.34 45.86
CA LEU A 188 41.34 23.70 47.23
C LEU A 188 42.64 23.00 47.66
N GLU A 189 42.79 21.70 47.37
CA GLU A 189 44.00 20.96 47.72
C GLU A 189 45.25 21.46 46.97
N LYS A 190 45.08 21.94 45.72
CA LYS A 190 46.16 22.60 44.98
C LYS A 190 46.57 23.94 45.58
N LEU A 191 45.64 24.69 46.19
CA LEU A 191 45.93 25.96 46.85
C LEU A 191 46.67 25.74 48.18
N GLU A 192 46.31 24.74 48.98
CA GLU A 192 47.00 24.42 50.24
C GLU A 192 48.43 23.91 50.05
N LYS A 193 48.77 23.32 48.90
CA LYS A 193 50.15 22.86 48.57
C LYS A 193 51.08 23.99 48.09
N LEU A 194 50.57 25.22 47.95
CA LEU A 194 51.29 26.39 47.46
C LEU A 194 51.64 27.40 48.58
N GLU A 195 51.17 27.18 49.80
CA GLU A 195 51.60 27.84 51.05
C GLU A 195 52.68 27.02 51.78
#